data_AF-A0AAD3HFL1-F1
#
_entry.id   AF-A0AAD3HFL1-F1
#
_cell.length_a   1.000
_cell.length_b   1.000
_cell.length_c   1.000
_cell.angle_alpha   90.00
_cell.angle_beta   90.00
_cell.angle_gamma   90.00
#
_symmetry.space_group_name_H-M   'P 1'
#
loop_
_entity.id
_entity.type
_entity.pdbx_description
1 polymer ?
#
loop_
_entity_poly.entity_id
_entity_poly.type
_entity_poly.pdbx_seq_one_letter_code
_entity_poly.pdbx_strand_id
1 'polypeptide(L)'
;MKIQAFTILSLAASASAFCTTSPSIKSTTSLSAHSDDNSISRRQTFAAIFSTAAVAISTPALAYQEYLTEPTEAFKESERQRDEFRRKQLVQKKKFNTVLDRFTFESKKEEEFINDLKELKYLVIETEGLPLGIKKEELVKIIRAKKAKGFWPTDVEYNYQALIREIAYQQSPNKDKDIGNPL
;
A
#
# COMPACT_ATOMS: atom_id res chain seq x y z
N MET A 1 55.67 -18.37 11.05
CA MET A 1 55.27 -19.75 10.65
C MET A 1 53.78 -19.71 10.35
N LYS A 2 53.40 -19.94 9.09
CA LYS A 2 52.01 -19.92 8.61
C LYS A 2 51.53 -21.37 8.54
N ILE A 3 50.40 -21.68 9.17
CA ILE A 3 49.72 -22.96 9.02
C ILE A 3 48.37 -22.67 8.38
N GLN A 4 48.20 -23.15 7.15
CA GLN A 4 46.92 -23.23 6.47
C GLN A 4 46.21 -24.53 6.89
N ALA A 5 44.89 -24.48 7.05
CA ALA A 5 44.05 -25.66 7.01
C ALA A 5 42.79 -25.35 6.20
N PHE A 6 42.69 -26.01 5.06
CA PHE A 6 41.54 -26.14 4.20
C PHE A 6 40.44 -26.93 4.91
N THR A 7 39.17 -26.55 4.74
CA THR A 7 38.04 -27.44 5.03
C THR A 7 37.05 -27.37 3.86
N ILE A 8 36.83 -28.54 3.26
CA ILE A 8 35.95 -28.82 2.13
C ILE A 8 34.76 -29.64 2.66
N LEU A 9 33.64 -29.62 1.92
CA LEU A 9 32.48 -30.54 1.94
C LEU A 9 31.39 -30.15 2.97
N SER A 10 30.09 -30.15 2.67
CA SER A 10 29.34 -31.01 1.74
C SER A 10 28.02 -30.35 1.28
N LEU A 11 27.60 -30.71 0.07
CA LEU A 11 26.36 -30.38 -0.62
C LEU A 11 25.26 -31.39 -0.22
N ALA A 12 24.15 -30.93 0.34
CA ALA A 12 22.97 -31.76 0.56
C ALA A 12 21.79 -31.22 -0.26
N ALA A 13 21.49 -31.92 -1.36
CA ALA A 13 20.26 -31.79 -2.10
C ALA A 13 19.15 -32.56 -1.38
N SER A 14 17.98 -31.94 -1.20
CA SER A 14 16.79 -32.64 -0.72
C SER A 14 15.62 -32.26 -1.62
N ALA A 15 15.34 -33.17 -2.56
CA ALA A 15 14.11 -33.18 -3.35
C ALA A 15 12.95 -33.61 -2.44
N SER A 16 11.87 -32.83 -2.41
CA SER A 16 10.57 -33.27 -1.89
C SER A 16 9.58 -33.32 -3.04
N ALA A 17 9.08 -34.52 -3.29
CA ALA A 17 8.21 -34.89 -4.39
C ALA A 17 6.75 -34.45 -4.16
N PHE A 18 6.05 -34.38 -5.29
CA PHE A 18 4.64 -34.15 -5.48
C PHE A 18 3.74 -35.11 -4.68
N CYS A 19 2.61 -34.58 -4.18
CA CYS A 19 1.38 -35.36 -4.03
C CYS A 19 0.15 -34.50 -4.34
N THR A 20 -0.45 -34.80 -5.48
CA THR A 20 -1.81 -34.44 -5.91
C THR A 20 -2.79 -35.54 -5.49
N THR A 21 -3.99 -35.16 -5.02
CA THR A 21 -5.31 -35.88 -5.01
C THR A 21 -6.07 -35.49 -3.74
N SER A 22 -7.39 -35.38 -3.63
CA SER A 22 -8.59 -35.26 -4.48
C SER A 22 -9.75 -35.01 -3.47
N PRO A 23 -10.84 -34.29 -3.79
CA PRO A 23 -11.86 -33.93 -2.80
C PRO A 23 -12.80 -35.10 -2.45
N SER A 24 -13.21 -35.18 -1.18
CA SER A 24 -14.19 -36.15 -0.68
C SER A 24 -15.59 -35.53 -0.59
N ILE A 25 -16.54 -36.16 -1.28
CA ILE A 25 -17.99 -35.92 -1.23
C ILE A 25 -18.61 -37.03 -0.39
N LYS A 26 -19.43 -36.71 0.63
CA LYS A 26 -20.54 -37.56 1.10
C LYS A 26 -21.73 -36.73 1.62
N SER A 27 -22.81 -36.78 0.83
CA SER A 27 -24.26 -36.79 1.14
C SER A 27 -24.62 -37.67 2.36
N THR A 28 -25.75 -37.64 3.09
CA THR A 28 -27.16 -37.14 3.05
C THR A 28 -27.78 -37.50 4.44
N THR A 29 -28.79 -36.85 5.03
CA THR A 29 -30.28 -36.94 4.84
C THR A 29 -30.96 -35.97 5.86
N SER A 30 -31.79 -34.99 5.46
CA SER A 30 -33.29 -34.96 5.33
C SER A 30 -34.04 -34.97 6.69
N LEU A 31 -35.09 -34.19 7.03
CA LEU A 31 -36.24 -33.47 6.43
C LEU A 31 -36.59 -32.28 7.38
N SER A 32 -37.33 -31.20 7.09
CA SER A 32 -38.33 -30.89 6.06
C SER A 32 -38.52 -29.36 5.90
N ALA A 33 -38.71 -28.94 4.64
CA ALA A 33 -39.70 -28.00 4.11
C ALA A 33 -39.97 -26.62 4.79
N HIS A 34 -39.50 -25.55 4.16
CA HIS A 34 -40.37 -24.46 3.72
C HIS A 34 -39.81 -23.81 2.45
N SER A 35 -40.62 -23.83 1.39
CA SER A 35 -40.34 -23.27 0.08
C SER A 35 -40.32 -21.74 0.12
N ASP A 36 -39.33 -21.12 -0.51
CA ASP A 36 -39.52 -20.10 -1.54
C ASP A 36 -38.20 -19.85 -2.28
N ASP A 37 -38.24 -20.16 -3.57
CA ASP A 37 -37.16 -20.15 -4.54
C ASP A 37 -36.67 -18.73 -4.85
N ASN A 38 -35.38 -18.45 -4.62
CA ASN A 38 -34.67 -17.47 -5.44
C ASN A 38 -33.16 -17.75 -5.45
N SER A 39 -32.77 -18.84 -6.11
CA SER A 39 -31.37 -19.12 -6.42
C SER A 39 -31.14 -19.02 -7.93
N ILE A 40 -30.67 -17.85 -8.38
CA ILE A 40 -30.15 -17.70 -9.75
C ILE A 40 -28.63 -17.55 -9.68
N SER A 41 -28.02 -18.69 -9.99
CA SER A 41 -26.64 -18.95 -10.32
C SER A 41 -26.04 -17.87 -11.22
N ARG A 42 -25.08 -17.09 -10.69
CA ARG A 42 -24.41 -15.98 -11.36
C ARG A 42 -23.14 -16.39 -12.12
N ARG A 43 -23.13 -17.59 -12.68
CA ARG A 43 -22.07 -18.09 -13.56
C ARG A 43 -22.68 -18.98 -14.62
N GLN A 44 -23.01 -18.38 -15.76
CA GLN A 44 -23.01 -18.94 -17.13
C GLN A 44 -24.01 -18.14 -17.97
N THR A 45 -23.51 -17.20 -18.77
CA THR A 45 -24.17 -16.64 -19.98
C THR A 45 -23.26 -15.60 -20.63
N PHE A 46 -22.17 -16.07 -21.24
CA PHE A 46 -21.47 -15.33 -22.30
C PHE A 46 -21.59 -16.14 -23.58
N ALA A 47 -22.79 -16.19 -24.15
CA ALA A 47 -23.00 -16.70 -25.49
C ALA A 47 -24.35 -16.17 -26.01
N ALA A 48 -24.30 -15.57 -27.20
CA ALA A 48 -25.42 -15.18 -28.05
C ALA A 48 -26.28 -14.01 -27.55
N ILE A 49 -26.12 -12.87 -28.22
CA ILE A 49 -27.12 -12.23 -29.11
C ILE A 49 -26.50 -10.90 -29.52
N PHE A 50 -26.18 -10.72 -30.80
CA PHE A 50 -26.39 -9.50 -31.59
C PHE A 50 -25.72 -9.68 -32.97
N SER A 51 -26.33 -10.53 -33.79
CA SER A 51 -26.24 -10.45 -35.24
C SER A 51 -27.59 -9.96 -35.76
N THR A 52 -27.73 -8.64 -35.92
CA THR A 52 -28.74 -8.04 -36.80
C THR A 52 -28.05 -6.99 -37.66
N ALA A 53 -27.76 -7.39 -38.89
CA ALA A 53 -27.35 -6.49 -39.96
C ALA A 53 -28.53 -5.58 -40.32
N ALA A 54 -28.32 -4.28 -40.25
CA ALA A 54 -29.13 -3.28 -40.93
C ALA A 54 -28.19 -2.32 -41.67
N VAL A 55 -28.18 -2.45 -42.99
CA VAL A 55 -27.54 -1.54 -43.93
C VAL A 55 -28.42 -0.29 -44.03
N ALA A 56 -27.91 0.88 -43.61
CA ALA A 56 -28.47 2.16 -44.06
C ALA A 56 -27.51 3.33 -43.80
N ILE A 57 -27.00 3.87 -44.92
CA ILE A 57 -26.55 5.25 -45.17
C ILE A 57 -25.26 5.67 -44.45
N SER A 58 -24.15 5.38 -45.13
CA SER A 58 -22.89 6.10 -44.94
C SER A 58 -23.07 7.56 -45.35
N THR A 59 -23.46 8.43 -44.41
CA THR A 59 -23.07 9.83 -44.51
C THR A 59 -21.55 9.86 -44.43
N PRO A 60 -20.81 10.45 -45.39
CA PRO A 60 -19.42 10.76 -45.17
C PRO A 60 -19.40 11.74 -43.99
N ALA A 61 -19.08 11.23 -42.80
CA ALA A 61 -18.61 12.09 -41.74
C ALA A 61 -17.43 12.82 -42.38
N LEU A 62 -17.61 14.12 -42.61
CA LEU A 62 -16.53 15.07 -42.77
C LEU A 62 -15.74 14.96 -41.47
N ALA A 63 -14.88 13.93 -41.40
CA ALA A 63 -13.71 13.89 -40.59
C ALA A 63 -12.88 15.04 -41.13
N TYR A 64 -13.18 16.25 -40.62
CA TYR A 64 -12.16 17.24 -40.48
C TYR A 64 -11.01 16.47 -39.83
N GLN A 65 -9.95 16.26 -40.61
CA GLN A 65 -8.62 16.06 -40.07
C GLN A 65 -8.29 17.36 -39.36
N GLU A 66 -8.96 17.59 -38.22
CA GLU A 66 -8.58 18.57 -37.24
C GLU A 66 -7.32 17.96 -36.65
N TYR A 67 -6.22 18.24 -37.34
CA TYR A 67 -4.87 17.99 -36.91
C TYR A 67 -4.81 18.21 -35.42
N LEU A 68 -4.35 17.18 -34.70
CA LEU A 68 -3.86 17.24 -33.33
C LEU A 68 -3.56 18.69 -32.96
N THR A 69 -4.56 19.34 -32.41
CA THR A 69 -4.46 20.73 -32.01
C THR A 69 -3.36 20.73 -30.97
N GLU A 70 -2.42 21.66 -31.08
CA GLU A 70 -1.37 21.80 -30.09
C GLU A 70 -2.00 21.72 -28.70
N PRO A 71 -1.44 20.95 -27.76
CA PRO A 71 -2.05 20.80 -26.45
C PRO A 71 -2.36 22.20 -25.92
N THR A 72 -3.66 22.48 -25.73
CA THR A 72 -4.14 23.79 -25.29
C THR A 72 -3.26 24.24 -24.12
N GLU A 73 -2.90 25.53 -24.04
CA GLU A 73 -2.01 26.00 -22.98
C GLU A 73 -2.46 25.55 -21.58
N ALA A 74 -3.77 25.50 -21.35
CA ALA A 74 -4.41 24.94 -20.16
C ALA A 74 -4.04 23.46 -19.88
N PHE A 75 -3.92 22.62 -20.91
CA PHE A 75 -3.47 21.23 -20.76
C PHE A 75 -1.99 21.16 -20.35
N LYS A 76 -1.12 21.93 -20.99
CA LYS A 76 0.31 22.01 -20.66
C LYS A 76 0.52 22.50 -19.23
N GLU A 77 -0.27 23.46 -18.77
CA GLU A 77 -0.27 23.94 -17.38
C GLU A 77 -0.74 22.86 -16.40
N SER A 78 -1.80 22.12 -16.73
CA SER A 78 -2.27 21.02 -15.89
C SER A 78 -1.26 19.87 -15.76
N GLU A 79 -0.51 19.57 -16.83
CA GLU A 79 0.58 18.60 -16.81
C GLU A 79 1.73 19.06 -15.93
N ARG A 80 2.14 20.33 -16.05
CA ARG A 80 3.16 20.92 -15.17
C ARG A 80 2.77 20.83 -13.70
N GLN A 81 1.53 21.18 -13.36
CA GLN A 81 1.04 21.07 -11.98
C GLN A 81 1.09 19.63 -11.46
N ARG A 82 0.71 18.65 -12.28
CA ARG A 82 0.78 17.22 -11.91
C ARG A 82 2.23 16.78 -11.66
N ASP A 83 3.15 17.19 -12.51
CA ASP A 83 4.56 16.84 -12.37
C ASP A 83 5.21 17.52 -11.17
N GLU A 84 4.89 18.79 -10.92
CA GLU A 84 5.33 19.51 -9.73
C GLU A 84 4.80 18.85 -8.46
N PHE A 85 3.54 18.43 -8.45
CA PHE A 85 2.96 17.70 -7.33
C PHE A 85 3.69 16.37 -7.10
N ARG A 86 3.91 15.57 -8.15
CA ARG A 86 4.67 14.31 -8.07
C ARG A 86 6.09 14.54 -7.54
N ARG A 87 6.77 15.59 -8.01
CA ARG A 87 8.12 15.96 -7.53
C ARG A 87 8.10 16.32 -6.05
N LYS A 88 7.15 17.14 -5.60
CA LYS A 88 7.00 17.51 -4.18
C LYS A 88 6.77 16.28 -3.30
N GLN A 89 5.87 15.38 -3.73
CA GLN A 89 5.60 14.11 -3.03
C GLN A 89 6.83 13.20 -2.95
N LEU A 90 7.62 13.11 -4.04
CA LEU A 90 8.86 12.34 -4.03
C LEU A 90 9.91 12.92 -3.07
N VAL A 91 10.02 14.24 -2.98
CA VAL A 91 10.93 14.90 -2.04
C VAL A 91 10.52 14.60 -0.60
N GLN A 92 9.23 14.73 -0.27
CA GLN A 92 8.71 14.41 1.06
C GLN A 92 8.95 12.95 1.42
N LYS A 93 8.67 12.02 0.50
CA LYS A 93 8.92 10.59 0.69
C LYS A 93 10.40 10.29 0.94
N LYS A 94 11.30 10.93 0.20
CA LYS A 94 12.75 10.77 0.40
C LYS A 94 13.17 11.25 1.79
N LYS A 95 12.74 12.46 2.20
CA LYS A 95 13.03 12.99 3.55
C LYS A 95 12.55 12.03 4.63
N PHE A 96 11.32 11.54 4.52
CA PHE A 96 10.73 10.60 5.47
C PHE A 96 11.54 9.30 5.57
N ASN A 97 11.91 8.71 4.43
CA ASN A 97 12.72 7.50 4.40
C ASN A 97 14.12 7.72 4.97
N THR A 98 14.75 8.88 4.73
CA THR A 98 16.06 9.20 5.31
C THR A 98 16.01 9.18 6.84
N VAL A 99 14.98 9.78 7.45
CA VAL A 99 14.82 9.76 8.91
C VAL A 99 14.50 8.34 9.41
N LEU A 100 13.68 7.58 8.67
CA LEU A 100 13.36 6.20 8.99
C LEU A 100 14.60 5.28 8.96
N ASP A 101 15.46 5.45 7.96
CA ASP A 101 16.70 4.69 7.80
C ASP A 101 17.68 5.06 8.92
N ARG A 102 17.80 6.34 9.25
CA ARG A 102 18.60 6.83 10.39
C ARG A 102 18.13 6.20 11.70
N PHE A 103 16.83 6.23 11.98
CA PHE A 103 16.21 5.59 13.14
C PHE A 103 16.50 4.07 13.19
N THR A 104 16.47 3.40 12.03
CA THR A 104 16.61 1.95 11.97
C THR A 104 18.06 1.49 12.15
N PHE A 105 19.02 2.20 11.53
CA PHE A 105 20.40 1.74 11.41
C PHE A 105 21.43 2.57 12.21
N GLU A 106 21.27 3.89 12.27
CA GLU A 106 22.29 4.80 12.82
C GLU A 106 22.06 5.07 14.31
N SER A 107 20.82 5.27 14.71
CA SER A 107 20.45 5.65 16.08
C SER A 107 20.71 4.52 17.07
N LYS A 108 21.49 4.85 18.10
CA LYS A 108 21.93 3.92 19.18
C LYS A 108 21.63 4.48 20.56
N LYS A 109 21.55 5.80 20.71
CA LYS A 109 21.25 6.45 21.99
C LYS A 109 19.76 6.77 22.11
N GLU A 110 19.29 6.89 23.34
CA GLU A 110 17.91 7.24 23.66
C GLU A 110 17.48 8.59 23.06
N GLU A 111 18.31 9.62 23.23
CA GLU A 111 18.04 10.96 22.71
C GLU A 111 17.90 10.98 21.18
N GLU A 112 18.73 10.21 20.47
CA GLU A 112 18.68 10.07 19.02
C GLU A 112 17.35 9.45 18.57
N PHE A 113 16.90 8.39 19.25
CA PHE A 113 15.59 7.78 18.97
C PHE A 113 14.43 8.76 19.20
N ILE A 114 14.47 9.51 20.29
CA ILE A 114 13.44 10.50 20.61
C ILE A 114 13.40 11.58 19.53
N ASN A 115 14.56 12.10 19.13
CA ASN A 115 14.67 13.14 18.11
C ASN A 115 14.18 12.65 16.75
N ASP A 116 14.54 11.44 16.34
CA ASP A 116 14.08 10.82 15.10
C ASP A 116 12.55 10.62 15.09
N LEU A 117 11.98 10.12 16.19
CA LEU A 117 10.53 9.93 16.32
C LEU A 117 9.77 11.26 16.30
N LYS A 118 10.34 12.32 16.90
CA LYS A 118 9.78 13.68 16.84
C LYS A 118 9.87 14.26 15.44
N GLU A 119 10.98 14.04 14.73
CA GLU A 119 11.14 14.49 13.33
C GLU A 119 10.16 13.75 12.41
N LEU A 120 10.01 12.43 12.56
CA LEU A 120 8.98 11.67 11.84
C LEU A 120 7.58 12.19 12.12
N LYS A 121 7.27 12.53 13.37
CA LYS A 121 5.98 13.12 13.75
C LYS A 121 5.79 14.48 13.07
N TYR A 122 6.80 15.34 13.08
CA TYR A 122 6.75 16.64 12.43
C TYR A 122 6.51 16.52 10.93
N LEU A 123 7.20 15.59 10.25
CA LEU A 123 6.99 15.33 8.83
C LEU A 123 5.56 14.87 8.54
N VAL A 124 4.96 14.03 9.39
CA VAL A 124 3.56 13.60 9.25
C VAL A 124 2.59 14.79 9.39
N ILE A 125 2.87 15.74 10.27
CA ILE A 125 2.07 16.96 10.43
C ILE A 125 2.23 17.86 9.20
N GLU A 126 3.46 18.05 8.72
CA GLU A 126 3.78 18.88 7.53
C GLU A 126 3.09 18.34 6.26
N THR A 127 3.00 17.02 6.12
CA THR A 127 2.36 16.37 4.97
C THR A 127 0.88 16.04 5.18
N GLU A 128 0.29 16.43 6.32
CA GLU A 128 -1.10 16.11 6.70
C GLU A 128 -1.43 14.61 6.63
N GLY A 129 -0.44 13.76 6.95
CA GLY A 129 -0.58 12.31 6.84
C GLY A 129 0.72 11.60 6.46
N LEU A 130 0.60 10.33 6.06
CA LEU A 130 1.74 9.54 5.61
C LEU A 130 2.06 9.80 4.13
N PRO A 131 3.34 9.82 3.73
CA PRO A 131 3.72 9.95 2.32
C PRO A 131 3.13 8.83 1.46
N LEU A 132 2.81 9.16 0.20
CA LEU A 132 2.15 8.23 -0.70
C LEU A 132 2.97 6.92 -0.88
N GLY A 133 2.28 5.80 -0.64
CA GLY A 133 2.85 4.46 -0.75
C GLY A 133 3.55 3.93 0.50
N ILE A 134 3.58 4.69 1.60
CA ILE A 134 4.02 4.19 2.91
C ILE A 134 2.78 3.87 3.74
N LYS A 135 2.65 2.62 4.17
CA LYS A 135 1.53 2.16 5.01
C LYS A 135 1.88 2.25 6.49
N LYS A 136 0.87 2.57 7.32
CA LYS A 136 1.04 2.63 8.79
C LYS A 136 1.52 1.28 9.35
N GLU A 137 1.01 0.18 8.82
CA GLU A 137 1.37 -1.17 9.27
C GLU A 137 2.84 -1.49 9.01
N GLU A 138 3.39 -0.98 7.91
CA GLU A 138 4.80 -1.16 7.55
C GLU A 138 5.73 -0.39 8.49
N LEU A 139 5.39 0.87 8.77
CA LEU A 139 6.09 1.69 9.77
C LEU A 139 6.09 1.01 11.14
N VAL A 140 4.92 0.54 11.60
CA VAL A 140 4.79 -0.17 12.89
C VAL A 140 5.63 -1.45 12.91
N LYS A 141 5.68 -2.21 11.81
CA LYS A 141 6.52 -3.42 11.72
C LYS A 141 8.01 -3.09 11.87
N ILE A 142 8.49 -2.05 11.19
CA ILE A 142 9.90 -1.61 11.27
C ILE A 142 10.25 -1.22 12.71
N ILE A 143 9.41 -0.39 13.34
CA ILE A 143 9.64 0.07 14.72
C ILE A 143 9.58 -1.10 15.71
N ARG A 144 8.62 -2.02 15.57
CA ARG A 144 8.54 -3.22 16.42
C ARG A 144 9.75 -4.14 16.26
N ALA A 145 10.25 -4.29 15.04
CA ALA A 145 11.47 -5.06 14.79
C ALA A 145 12.69 -4.42 15.46
N LYS A 146 12.77 -3.08 15.50
CA LYS A 146 13.80 -2.35 16.25
C LYS A 146 13.62 -2.51 17.76
N LYS A 147 12.39 -2.39 18.27
CA LYS A 147 12.05 -2.60 19.69
C LYS A 147 12.45 -4.01 20.17
N ALA A 148 12.25 -5.04 19.35
CA ALA A 148 12.63 -6.40 19.66
C ALA A 148 14.15 -6.60 19.86
N LYS A 149 14.99 -5.67 19.38
CA LYS A 149 16.46 -5.71 19.58
C LYS A 149 16.89 -5.29 20.99
N GLY A 150 15.97 -4.81 21.84
CA GLY A 150 16.15 -4.74 23.29
C GLY A 150 16.34 -3.34 23.88
N PHE A 151 17.00 -2.41 23.18
CA PHE A 151 17.14 -1.04 23.69
C PHE A 151 15.88 -0.22 23.40
N TRP A 152 14.98 -0.11 24.38
CA TRP A 152 13.69 0.59 24.24
C TRP A 152 13.20 1.19 25.57
N PRO A 153 13.70 2.36 25.96
CA PRO A 153 13.29 3.03 27.19
C PRO A 153 11.88 3.64 27.09
N THR A 154 11.30 4.00 28.24
CA THR A 154 9.91 4.50 28.35
C THR A 154 9.69 5.79 27.57
N ASP A 155 10.67 6.69 27.53
CA ASP A 155 10.54 7.98 26.83
C ASP A 155 10.45 7.79 25.32
N VAL A 156 11.19 6.81 24.77
CA VAL A 156 11.08 6.41 23.37
C VAL A 156 9.69 5.81 23.07
N GLU A 157 9.15 4.98 23.96
CA GLU A 157 7.79 4.45 23.84
C GLU A 157 6.74 5.57 23.82
N TYR A 158 6.86 6.58 24.68
CA TYR A 158 5.94 7.72 24.70
C TYR A 158 5.93 8.47 23.36
N ASN A 159 7.11 8.77 22.80
CA ASN A 159 7.21 9.45 21.51
C ASN A 159 6.70 8.58 20.35
N TYR A 160 6.94 7.27 20.40
CA TYR A 160 6.38 6.32 19.43
C TYR A 160 4.85 6.30 19.46
N GLN A 161 4.24 6.20 20.65
CA GLN A 161 2.79 6.24 20.79
C GLN A 161 2.22 7.58 20.32
N ALA A 162 2.92 8.69 20.59
CA ALA A 162 2.53 10.01 20.08
C ALA A 162 2.55 10.08 18.55
N LEU A 163 3.56 9.50 17.89
CA LEU A 163 3.62 9.39 16.42
C LEU A 163 2.43 8.57 15.87
N ILE A 164 2.11 7.43 16.49
CA ILE A 164 1.00 6.59 16.04
C ILE A 164 -0.37 7.27 16.20
N ARG A 165 -0.56 8.02 17.29
CA ARG A 165 -1.77 8.84 17.50
C ARG A 165 -1.87 9.96 16.48
N GLU A 166 -0.76 10.62 16.18
CA GLU A 166 -0.72 11.68 15.16
C GLU A 166 -1.10 11.13 13.79
N ILE A 167 -0.50 10.02 13.36
CA ILE A 167 -0.85 9.36 12.09
C ILE A 167 -2.34 9.00 12.06
N ALA A 168 -2.88 8.47 13.16
CA ALA A 168 -4.31 8.13 13.24
C ALA A 168 -5.21 9.37 13.17
N TYR A 169 -4.80 10.48 13.79
CA TYR A 169 -5.51 11.75 13.74
C TYR A 169 -5.52 12.33 12.33
N GLN A 170 -4.37 12.40 11.66
CA GLN A 170 -4.25 12.92 10.29
C GLN A 170 -5.01 12.06 9.27
N GLN A 171 -5.06 10.74 9.46
CA GLN A 171 -5.80 9.82 8.60
C GLN A 171 -7.28 9.66 8.97
N SER A 172 -7.74 10.32 10.04
CA SER A 172 -9.13 10.23 10.49
C SER A 172 -10.04 11.03 9.56
N PRO A 173 -11.14 10.45 9.06
CA PRO A 173 -12.14 11.17 8.27
C PRO A 173 -12.85 12.31 9.01
N ASN A 174 -12.72 12.39 10.35
CA ASN A 174 -13.44 13.34 11.20
C ASN A 174 -12.53 14.47 11.76
N LYS A 175 -11.34 14.68 11.20
CA LYS A 175 -10.35 15.64 11.72
C LYS A 175 -10.92 17.04 12.00
N ASP A 176 -11.84 17.52 11.14
CA ASP A 176 -12.43 18.86 11.24
C ASP A 176 -13.42 19.01 12.41
N LYS A 177 -14.04 17.92 12.86
CA LYS A 177 -15.03 17.94 13.95
C LYS A 177 -14.37 18.02 15.33
N ASP A 178 -13.17 17.46 15.45
CA ASP A 178 -12.43 17.42 16.71
C ASP A 178 -11.77 18.76 17.06
N ILE A 179 -11.60 19.67 16.08
CA ILE A 179 -11.04 21.02 16.30
C ILE A 179 -11.98 21.89 17.16
N GLY A 180 -13.29 21.62 17.12
CA GLY A 180 -14.31 22.39 17.86
C GLY A 180 -14.57 21.92 19.29
N ASN A 181 -13.98 20.79 19.71
CA ASN A 181 -14.19 20.24 21.05
C ASN A 181 -12.84 20.16 21.79
N PRO A 182 -12.40 21.24 22.47
CA PRO A 182 -11.20 21.18 23.28
C PRO A 182 -11.42 20.17 24.42
N LEU A 183 -10.50 19.19 24.52
CA LEU A 183 -10.39 18.30 25.69
C LEU A 183 -10.07 19.10 26.95
#